data_AF-A0YUY7-F1
#
_entry.id   AF-A0YUY7-F1
#
_cell.length_a   1.000
_cell.length_b   1.000
_cell.length_c   1.000
_cell.angle_alpha   90.00
_cell.angle_beta   90.00
_cell.angle_gamma   90.00
#
_symmetry.space_group_name_H-M   'P 1'
#
loop_
_entity.id
_entity.type
_entity.pdbx_description
1 polymer ?
#
loop_
_entity_poly.entity_id
_entity_poly.type
_entity_poly.pdbx_seq_one_letter_code
_entity_poly.pdbx_strand_id
1 'polypeptide(L)'
;MEQLDLFNYPAQPIFKSQQSRLTMDSQTFMDWKSRIFNHQQTILSSPPPQQMSLFDLKPNHCDPEQINPFELRLQNWEFFTMPDDGDKTCIYFIIDTALPLLLYVGETKQTPKERWTGVHDCRGYIENYLALNYQYQIKNFVGIGFWWDTPIDRKARQQLEQKLIQRWKSPFNKECWKWWGKPFG
;
A
#
# COMPACT_ATOMS: atom_id res chain seq x y z
N MET A 1 -47.65 10.26 17.13
CA MET A 1 -46.46 9.38 17.07
C MET A 1 -46.01 9.39 15.62
N GLU A 2 -44.98 10.16 15.32
CA GLU A 2 -44.39 10.19 13.97
C GLU A 2 -43.39 9.05 13.84
N GLN A 3 -43.60 8.20 12.85
CA GLN A 3 -42.68 7.14 12.47
C GLN A 3 -41.52 7.78 11.70
N LEU A 4 -40.30 7.64 12.21
CA LEU A 4 -39.09 8.12 11.54
C LEU A 4 -38.80 7.22 10.33
N ASP A 5 -38.89 7.79 9.12
CA ASP A 5 -38.50 7.13 7.88
C ASP A 5 -36.97 7.02 7.80
N LEU A 6 -36.44 5.86 8.21
CA LEU A 6 -35.01 5.55 8.33
C LEU A 6 -34.27 5.37 6.99
N PHE A 7 -34.95 5.50 5.85
CA PHE A 7 -34.40 5.14 4.53
C PHE A 7 -34.37 6.27 3.50
N ASN A 8 -34.63 7.51 3.90
CA ASN A 8 -34.57 8.66 2.99
C ASN A 8 -33.14 9.23 2.89
N TYR A 9 -32.20 8.41 2.39
CA TYR A 9 -30.90 8.91 1.95
C TYR A 9 -30.95 9.13 0.44
N PRO A 10 -30.43 10.25 -0.09
CA PRO A 10 -30.21 10.36 -1.52
C PRO A 10 -29.33 9.18 -1.95
N ALA A 11 -29.76 8.47 -2.99
CA ALA A 11 -29.06 7.31 -3.52
C ALA A 11 -27.57 7.66 -3.67
N GLN A 12 -26.73 7.06 -2.84
CA GLN A 12 -25.29 7.12 -3.06
C GLN A 12 -25.03 6.58 -4.47
N PRO A 13 -24.07 7.16 -5.21
CA PRO A 13 -23.76 6.66 -6.54
C PRO A 13 -23.46 5.17 -6.41
N ILE A 14 -24.33 4.35 -7.02
CA ILE A 14 -24.08 2.93 -7.20
C ILE A 14 -22.80 2.88 -8.01
N PHE A 15 -21.67 2.64 -7.34
CA PHE A 15 -20.45 2.25 -8.02
C PHE A 15 -20.84 1.01 -8.79
N LYS A 16 -20.97 1.15 -10.11
CA LYS A 16 -21.14 0.01 -11.00
C LYS A 16 -20.01 -0.93 -10.64
N SER A 17 -20.34 -2.08 -10.05
CA SER A 17 -19.42 -3.18 -9.99
C SER A 17 -19.16 -3.52 -11.45
N GLN A 18 -18.15 -2.88 -12.05
CA GLN A 18 -17.44 -3.52 -13.13
C GLN A 18 -16.98 -4.81 -12.47
N GLN A 19 -17.69 -5.90 -12.78
CA GLN A 19 -17.18 -7.23 -12.57
C GLN A 19 -15.91 -7.27 -13.42
N SER A 20 -14.81 -6.77 -12.86
CA SER A 20 -13.48 -7.06 -13.34
C SER A 20 -13.48 -8.57 -13.42
N ARG A 21 -13.35 -9.10 -14.63
CA ARG A 21 -13.05 -10.51 -14.78
C ARG A 21 -11.71 -10.67 -14.10
N LEU A 22 -11.73 -11.04 -12.82
CA LEU A 22 -10.52 -11.28 -12.07
C LEU A 22 -9.78 -12.39 -12.83
N THR A 23 -8.69 -12.01 -13.48
CA THR A 23 -8.06 -12.82 -14.54
C THR A 23 -7.15 -13.92 -13.99
N MET A 24 -6.82 -13.84 -12.70
CA MET A 24 -5.85 -14.71 -12.06
C MET A 24 -6.59 -15.84 -11.33
N ASP A 25 -6.34 -17.09 -11.72
CA ASP A 25 -6.87 -18.25 -11.01
C ASP A 25 -6.24 -18.42 -9.62
N SER A 26 -6.83 -19.29 -8.80
CA SER A 26 -6.43 -19.49 -7.39
C SER A 26 -4.97 -19.90 -7.22
N GLN A 27 -4.48 -20.84 -8.05
CA GLN A 27 -3.10 -21.32 -7.94
C GLN A 27 -2.12 -20.22 -8.34
N THR A 28 -2.38 -19.56 -9.48
CA THR A 28 -1.56 -18.42 -9.93
C THR A 28 -1.53 -17.30 -8.89
N PHE A 29 -2.65 -17.03 -8.22
CA PHE A 29 -2.73 -16.00 -7.17
C PHE A 29 -1.90 -16.36 -5.94
N MET A 30 -1.97 -17.61 -5.49
CA MET A 30 -1.18 -18.10 -4.36
C MET A 30 0.33 -18.13 -4.67
N ASP A 31 0.70 -18.56 -5.88
CA ASP A 31 2.10 -18.56 -6.33
C ASP A 31 2.65 -17.14 -6.44
N TRP A 32 1.84 -16.22 -6.96
CA TRP A 32 2.18 -14.80 -7.03
C TRP A 32 2.41 -14.21 -5.62
N LYS A 33 1.48 -14.42 -4.68
CA LYS A 33 1.63 -14.00 -3.27
C LYS A 33 2.91 -14.58 -2.65
N SER A 34 3.17 -15.87 -2.87
CA SER A 34 4.31 -16.59 -2.29
C SER A 34 5.66 -16.05 -2.80
N ARG A 35 5.76 -15.75 -4.10
CA ARG A 35 6.98 -15.16 -4.68
C ARG A 35 7.33 -13.80 -4.08
N ILE A 36 6.32 -12.94 -3.91
CA ILE A 36 6.48 -11.61 -3.31
C ILE A 36 6.84 -11.75 -1.83
N PHE A 37 6.12 -12.59 -1.10
CA PHE A 37 6.37 -12.89 0.30
C PHE A 37 7.83 -13.33 0.52
N ASN A 38 8.30 -14.33 -0.24
CA ASN A 38 9.67 -14.84 -0.10
C ASN A 38 10.73 -13.76 -0.34
N HIS A 39 10.53 -12.87 -1.32
CA HIS A 39 11.43 -11.73 -1.55
C HIS A 39 11.44 -10.78 -0.34
N GLN A 40 10.27 -10.43 0.21
CA GLN A 40 10.15 -9.51 1.35
C GLN A 40 10.71 -10.11 2.64
N GLN A 41 10.50 -11.40 2.89
CA GLN A 41 11.10 -12.09 4.05
C GLN A 41 12.62 -12.17 3.95
N THR A 42 13.17 -12.32 2.74
CA THR A 42 14.63 -12.29 2.52
C THR A 42 15.21 -10.95 2.93
N ILE A 43 14.53 -9.84 2.63
CA ILE A 43 14.98 -8.49 3.03
C ILE A 43 15.00 -8.34 4.55
N LEU A 44 13.94 -8.81 5.23
CA LEU A 44 13.86 -8.75 6.69
C LEU A 44 14.94 -9.59 7.38
N SER A 45 15.31 -10.72 6.77
CA SER A 45 16.30 -11.65 7.33
C SER A 45 17.74 -11.30 6.96
N SER A 46 17.94 -10.40 5.98
CA SER A 46 19.26 -10.03 5.51
C SER A 46 19.80 -8.86 6.32
N PRO A 47 21.08 -8.88 6.74
CA PRO A 47 21.69 -7.70 7.33
C PRO A 47 21.65 -6.54 6.32
N PRO A 48 21.49 -5.29 6.79
CA PRO A 48 21.56 -4.13 5.91
C PRO A 48 22.89 -4.17 5.15
N PRO A 49 22.88 -4.00 3.82
CA PRO A 49 24.11 -4.00 3.05
C PRO A 49 25.03 -2.93 3.61
N GLN A 50 26.26 -3.31 3.96
CA GLN A 50 27.27 -2.34 4.37
C GLN A 50 27.65 -1.51 3.15
N GLN A 51 27.02 -0.34 3.01
CA GLN A 51 27.42 0.63 2.01
C GLN A 51 28.80 1.17 2.39
N MET A 52 29.85 0.68 1.73
CA MET A 52 31.15 1.34 1.77
C MET A 52 31.02 2.64 0.96
N SER A 53 30.89 3.77 1.65
CA SER A 53 30.79 5.06 0.97
C SER A 53 32.15 5.43 0.36
N LEU A 54 32.23 5.49 -0.97
CA LEU A 54 33.41 5.99 -1.69
C LEU A 54 33.51 7.53 -1.67
N PHE A 55 32.44 8.22 -1.24
CA PHE A 55 32.39 9.67 -1.05
C PHE A 55 31.56 9.99 0.19
N ASP A 56 32.04 10.86 1.08
CA ASP A 56 31.28 11.35 2.23
C ASP A 56 30.14 12.26 1.77
N LEU A 57 29.04 11.65 1.32
CA LEU A 57 27.80 12.36 1.05
C LEU A 57 27.10 12.63 2.39
N LYS A 58 26.59 13.85 2.57
CA LYS A 58 25.77 14.21 3.74
C LYS A 58 24.69 13.15 3.95
N PRO A 59 24.45 12.69 5.20
CA PRO A 59 23.43 11.69 5.48
C PRO A 59 22.08 12.18 4.94
N ASN A 60 21.40 11.31 4.19
CA ASN A 60 20.02 11.57 3.76
C ASN A 60 19.16 11.75 5.03
N HIS A 61 18.20 12.67 4.98
CA HIS A 61 17.29 12.98 6.10
C HIS A 61 16.65 11.72 6.73
N CYS A 62 16.40 10.69 5.93
CA CYS A 62 15.95 9.39 6.38
C CYS A 62 16.69 8.29 5.62
N ASP A 63 17.14 7.25 6.33
CA ASP A 63 17.74 6.05 5.74
C ASP A 63 16.63 5.04 5.39
N PRO A 64 16.40 4.74 4.09
CA PRO A 64 15.38 3.78 3.68
C PRO A 64 15.58 2.37 4.25
N GLU A 65 16.79 2.02 4.70
CA GLU A 65 17.07 0.71 5.28
C GLU A 65 16.54 0.55 6.70
N GLN A 66 16.34 1.67 7.40
CA GLN A 66 15.81 1.70 8.78
C GLN A 66 14.28 1.69 8.82
N ILE A 67 13.61 1.90 7.68
CA ILE A 67 12.15 1.93 7.62
C ILE A 67 11.64 0.50 7.41
N ASN A 68 11.09 -0.08 8.48
CA ASN A 68 10.37 -1.35 8.43
C ASN A 68 8.84 -1.11 8.41
N PRO A 69 8.15 -1.29 7.27
CA PRO A 69 6.70 -1.07 7.18
C PRO A 69 5.88 -1.97 8.11
N PHE A 70 6.40 -3.16 8.43
CA PHE A 70 5.70 -4.15 9.26
C PHE A 70 5.72 -3.84 10.76
N GLU A 71 6.52 -2.85 11.19
CA GLU A 71 6.58 -2.38 12.57
C GLU A 71 5.69 -1.14 12.81
N LEU A 72 5.09 -0.59 11.75
CA LEU A 72 4.24 0.59 11.85
C LEU A 72 2.90 0.26 12.52
N ARG A 73 2.34 1.23 13.23
CA ARG A 73 0.95 1.17 13.67
C ARG A 73 0.03 1.20 12.45
N LEU A 74 -0.67 0.10 12.22
CA LEU A 74 -1.60 -0.03 11.10
C LEU A 74 -2.98 0.51 11.47
N GLN A 75 -3.60 1.16 10.48
CA GLN A 75 -4.99 1.56 10.47
C GLN A 75 -5.74 0.72 9.43
N ASN A 76 -7.08 0.72 9.48
CA ASN A 76 -7.88 0.13 8.41
C ASN A 76 -7.56 0.85 7.09
N TRP A 77 -7.43 0.13 5.97
CA TRP A 77 -7.16 0.73 4.67
C TRP A 77 -8.26 1.72 4.21
N GLU A 78 -9.48 1.59 4.74
CA GLU A 78 -10.61 2.51 4.56
C GLU A 78 -10.57 3.72 5.52
N PHE A 79 -9.40 4.04 6.12
CA PHE A 79 -9.22 5.15 7.07
C PHE A 79 -9.75 6.50 6.55
N PHE A 80 -9.81 6.70 5.23
CA PHE A 80 -10.31 7.94 4.61
C PHE A 80 -11.81 8.20 4.88
N THR A 81 -12.53 7.22 5.44
CA THR A 81 -13.89 7.37 5.94
C THR A 81 -13.96 8.05 7.32
N MET A 82 -12.84 8.08 8.06
CA MET A 82 -12.74 8.69 9.40
C MET A 82 -12.40 10.20 9.34
N PRO A 83 -12.61 10.95 10.44
CA PRO A 83 -12.14 12.33 10.56
C PRO A 83 -10.63 12.45 10.37
N ASP A 84 -10.19 13.56 9.79
CA ASP A 84 -8.77 13.86 9.51
C ASP A 84 -8.07 14.34 10.79
N ASP A 85 -6.87 13.85 11.06
CA ASP A 85 -6.03 14.30 12.18
C ASP A 85 -5.16 15.52 11.82
N GLY A 86 -5.12 15.90 10.53
CA GLY A 86 -4.47 17.11 10.05
C GLY A 86 -2.97 16.96 9.80
N ASP A 87 -2.41 15.77 10.01
CA ASP A 87 -1.02 15.47 9.70
C ASP A 87 -0.81 15.39 8.18
N LYS A 88 0.25 16.08 7.72
CA LYS A 88 0.50 16.30 6.30
C LYS A 88 1.91 15.85 5.97
N THR A 89 2.04 15.22 4.81
CA THR A 89 3.30 14.69 4.28
C THR A 89 3.75 13.41 4.97
N CYS A 90 3.67 12.30 4.24
CA CYS A 90 4.11 11.00 4.73
C CYS A 90 4.53 10.10 3.57
N ILE A 91 5.26 9.04 3.90
CA ILE A 91 5.21 7.81 3.11
C ILE A 91 4.17 6.89 3.73
N TYR A 92 3.30 6.29 2.92
CA TYR A 92 2.32 5.32 3.39
C TYR A 92 2.52 3.97 2.73
N PHE A 93 2.09 2.93 3.45
CA PHE A 93 2.35 1.54 3.13
C PHE A 93 1.05 0.75 3.22
N ILE A 94 0.71 0.00 2.18
CA ILE A 94 -0.45 -0.91 2.18
C ILE A 94 0.05 -2.31 2.44
N ILE A 95 -0.49 -2.96 3.47
CA ILE A 95 0.04 -4.24 3.97
C ILE A 95 -1.13 -5.20 4.16
N ASP A 96 -1.04 -6.40 3.58
CA ASP A 96 -1.83 -7.53 4.09
C ASP A 96 -1.11 -8.08 5.32
N THR A 97 -1.79 -8.16 6.46
CA THR A 97 -1.22 -8.64 7.72
C THR A 97 -1.48 -10.11 7.97
N ALA A 98 -2.45 -10.72 7.28
CA ALA A 98 -2.72 -12.15 7.43
C ALA A 98 -1.61 -12.99 6.79
N LEU A 99 -1.07 -12.49 5.67
CA LEU A 99 0.21 -12.89 5.10
C LEU A 99 1.03 -11.61 5.03
N PRO A 100 2.03 -11.37 5.90
CA PRO A 100 2.69 -10.07 6.04
C PRO A 100 3.38 -9.68 4.74
N LEU A 101 2.64 -8.94 3.91
CA LEU A 101 2.99 -8.68 2.52
C LEU A 101 2.74 -7.20 2.24
N LEU A 102 3.81 -6.48 1.94
CA LEU A 102 3.75 -5.09 1.53
C LEU A 102 3.27 -5.03 0.08
N LEU A 103 2.05 -4.54 -0.10
CA LEU A 103 1.33 -4.46 -1.38
C LEU A 103 1.66 -3.19 -2.16
N TYR A 104 1.82 -2.05 -1.47
CA TYR A 104 2.05 -0.75 -2.10
C TYR A 104 2.83 0.20 -1.21
N VAL A 105 3.63 1.06 -1.83
CA VAL A 105 4.30 2.21 -1.20
C VAL A 105 3.92 3.47 -1.97
N GLY A 106 3.56 4.53 -1.25
CA GLY A 106 3.27 5.82 -1.87
C GLY A 106 3.69 7.01 -1.02
N GLU A 107 3.98 8.15 -1.67
CA GLU A 107 4.14 9.45 -1.01
C GLU A 107 2.88 10.32 -1.13
N THR A 108 2.70 11.23 -0.18
CA THR A 108 1.75 12.34 -0.30
C THR A 108 2.31 13.60 0.35
N LYS A 109 1.83 14.76 -0.12
CA LYS A 109 1.94 16.09 0.53
C LYS A 109 0.58 16.55 1.10
N GLN A 110 -0.51 15.96 0.63
CA GLN A 110 -1.85 16.19 1.13
C GLN A 110 -2.05 15.40 2.43
N THR A 111 -3.14 15.66 3.15
CA THR A 111 -3.52 14.69 4.19
C THR A 111 -3.77 13.34 3.51
N PRO A 112 -3.50 12.21 4.20
CA PRO A 112 -3.83 10.90 3.65
C PRO A 112 -5.28 10.82 3.18
N LYS A 113 -6.22 11.45 3.90
CA LYS A 113 -7.63 11.48 3.50
C LYS A 113 -7.86 12.18 2.17
N GLU A 114 -7.31 13.39 1.99
CA GLU A 114 -7.38 14.14 0.73
C GLU A 114 -6.83 13.31 -0.45
N ARG A 115 -5.70 12.63 -0.24
CA ARG A 115 -5.06 11.79 -1.27
C ARG A 115 -5.95 10.62 -1.70
N TRP A 116 -6.68 10.02 -0.77
CA TRP A 116 -7.49 8.81 -0.98
C TRP A 116 -8.94 9.08 -1.39
N THR A 117 -9.41 10.32 -1.24
CA THR A 117 -10.77 10.72 -1.67
C THR A 117 -10.86 10.96 -3.19
N GLY A 118 -9.72 11.16 -3.87
CA GLY A 118 -9.65 11.33 -5.33
C GLY A 118 -9.46 10.03 -6.12
N VAL A 119 -9.14 10.15 -7.42
CA VAL A 119 -8.76 8.99 -8.26
C VAL A 119 -7.39 8.48 -7.82
N HIS A 120 -7.35 7.22 -7.39
CA HIS A 120 -6.14 6.59 -6.88
C HIS A 120 -5.98 5.17 -7.44
N ASP A 121 -5.05 4.99 -8.40
CA ASP A 121 -4.81 3.69 -9.05
C ASP A 121 -4.62 2.53 -8.04
N CYS A 122 -3.94 2.77 -6.91
CA CYS A 122 -3.76 1.75 -5.87
C CYS A 122 -5.08 1.21 -5.29
N ARG A 123 -6.13 2.04 -5.23
CA ARG A 123 -7.42 1.62 -4.68
C ARG A 123 -8.02 0.47 -5.49
N GLY A 124 -7.99 0.56 -6.82
CA GLY A 124 -8.47 -0.51 -7.69
C GLY A 124 -7.67 -1.81 -7.54
N TYR A 125 -6.36 -1.73 -7.29
CA TYR A 125 -5.55 -2.92 -6.99
C TYR A 125 -5.93 -3.55 -5.64
N ILE A 126 -6.17 -2.76 -4.60
CA ILE A 126 -6.63 -3.26 -3.29
C ILE A 126 -8.00 -3.93 -3.42
N GLU A 127 -8.94 -3.29 -4.10
CA GLU A 127 -10.29 -3.84 -4.30
C GLU A 127 -10.25 -5.18 -5.04
N ASN A 128 -9.46 -5.29 -6.13
CA ASN A 128 -9.29 -6.56 -6.84
C ASN A 128 -8.58 -7.63 -5.99
N TYR A 129 -7.60 -7.24 -5.18
CA TYR A 129 -6.92 -8.15 -4.25
C TYR A 129 -7.87 -8.70 -3.20
N LEU A 130 -8.67 -7.84 -2.56
CA LEU A 130 -9.69 -8.24 -1.59
C LEU A 130 -10.74 -9.15 -2.24
N ALA A 131 -11.17 -8.82 -3.46
CA ALA A 131 -12.14 -9.63 -4.20
C ALA A 131 -11.62 -11.04 -4.52
N LEU A 132 -10.36 -11.18 -4.95
CA LEU A 132 -9.74 -12.50 -5.18
C LEU A 132 -9.57 -13.30 -3.89
N ASN A 133 -9.11 -12.67 -2.81
CA ASN A 133 -9.00 -13.36 -1.53
C ASN A 133 -10.38 -13.83 -1.04
N TYR A 134 -11.43 -13.01 -1.20
CA TYR A 134 -12.80 -13.40 -0.88
C TYR A 134 -13.29 -14.56 -1.76
N GLN A 135 -13.11 -14.47 -3.08
CA GLN A 135 -13.52 -15.50 -4.05
C GLN A 135 -12.89 -16.87 -3.74
N TYR A 136 -11.62 -16.89 -3.34
CA TYR A 136 -10.90 -18.12 -3.02
C TYR A 136 -10.89 -18.46 -1.52
N GLN A 137 -11.68 -17.74 -0.71
CA GLN A 137 -11.81 -17.95 0.73
C GLN A 137 -10.47 -17.88 1.48
N ILE A 138 -9.54 -17.05 0.99
CA ILE A 138 -8.24 -16.81 1.59
C ILE A 138 -8.38 -15.71 2.64
N LYS A 139 -7.99 -16.01 3.87
CA LYS A 139 -7.93 -15.01 4.94
C LYS A 139 -6.97 -13.89 4.56
N ASN A 140 -7.42 -12.66 4.72
CA ASN A 140 -6.65 -11.45 4.47
C ASN A 140 -7.04 -10.38 5.49
N PHE A 141 -6.14 -9.44 5.73
CA PHE A 141 -6.48 -8.19 6.43
C PHE A 141 -5.57 -7.08 5.91
N VAL A 142 -6.13 -6.21 5.07
CA VAL A 142 -5.38 -5.09 4.48
C VAL A 142 -5.45 -3.89 5.41
N GLY A 143 -4.29 -3.43 5.85
CA GLY A 143 -4.12 -2.21 6.63
C GLY A 143 -3.23 -1.20 5.91
N ILE A 144 -3.20 0.02 6.44
CA ILE A 144 -2.31 1.09 6.01
C ILE A 144 -1.44 1.57 7.17
N GLY A 145 -0.14 1.71 6.94
CA GLY A 145 0.81 2.30 7.88
C GLY A 145 1.34 3.63 7.34
N PHE A 146 1.68 4.55 8.24
CA PHE A 146 2.20 5.88 7.90
C PHE A 146 3.57 6.12 8.53
N TRP A 147 4.51 6.58 7.72
CA TRP A 147 5.80 7.09 8.16
C TRP A 147 5.83 8.61 7.97
N TRP A 148 5.75 9.32 9.09
CA TRP A 148 5.62 10.78 9.14
C TRP A 148 6.97 11.52 9.12
N ASP A 149 8.06 10.86 9.51
CA ASP A 149 9.42 11.44 9.49
C ASP A 149 10.01 11.41 8.07
N THR A 150 9.37 12.13 7.16
CA THR A 150 9.66 12.12 5.73
C THR A 150 10.15 13.49 5.25
N PRO A 151 10.99 13.58 4.20
CA PRO A 151 11.43 14.86 3.67
C PRO A 151 10.26 15.75 3.24
N ILE A 152 10.30 17.01 3.65
CA ILE A 152 9.35 18.04 3.16
C ILE A 152 9.59 18.32 1.68
N ASP A 153 10.86 18.35 1.25
CA ASP A 153 11.23 18.50 -0.15
C ASP A 153 10.67 17.34 -1.00
N ARG A 154 9.96 17.69 -2.07
CA ARG A 154 9.29 16.72 -2.93
C ARG A 154 10.27 15.77 -3.59
N LYS A 155 11.41 16.27 -4.09
CA LYS A 155 12.37 15.41 -4.80
C LYS A 155 13.02 14.42 -3.84
N ALA A 156 13.42 14.86 -2.66
CA ALA A 156 13.97 14.00 -1.62
C ALA A 156 12.95 12.93 -1.17
N ARG A 157 11.67 13.30 -1.01
CA ARG A 157 10.61 12.36 -0.63
C ARG A 157 10.32 11.34 -1.72
N GLN A 158 10.26 11.75 -2.99
CA GLN A 158 10.09 10.84 -4.12
C GLN A 158 11.30 9.91 -4.29
N GLN A 159 12.51 10.39 -3.99
CA GLN A 159 13.69 9.52 -3.95
C GLN A 159 13.60 8.48 -2.83
N LEU A 160 13.12 8.86 -1.64
CA LEU A 160 12.86 7.94 -0.54
C LEU A 160 11.82 6.88 -0.93
N GLU A 161 10.68 7.30 -1.47
CA GLU A 161 9.62 6.43 -2.01
C GLU A 161 10.19 5.42 -3.03
N GLN A 162 10.95 5.90 -4.02
CA GLN A 162 11.55 5.03 -5.05
C GLN A 162 12.54 4.03 -4.46
N LYS A 163 13.36 4.43 -3.48
CA LYS A 163 14.27 3.50 -2.79
C LYS A 163 13.50 2.42 -2.03
N LEU A 164 12.40 2.78 -1.37
CA LEU A 164 11.53 1.83 -0.67
C LEU A 164 10.83 0.88 -1.64
N ILE A 165 10.30 1.37 -2.77
CA ILE A 165 9.71 0.54 -3.83
C ILE A 165 10.74 -0.45 -4.38
N GLN A 166 11.98 -0.01 -4.65
CA GLN A 166 13.03 -0.88 -5.17
C GLN A 166 13.48 -1.93 -4.15
N ARG A 167 13.59 -1.55 -2.87
CA ARG A 167 13.93 -2.45 -1.77
C ARG A 167 12.85 -3.52 -1.66
N TRP A 168 11.63 -3.13 -1.31
CA TRP A 168 10.55 -4.06 -0.96
C TRP A 168 9.87 -4.73 -2.15
N LYS A 169 10.05 -4.17 -3.36
CA LYS A 169 9.38 -4.59 -4.60
C LYS A 169 7.87 -4.76 -4.41
N SER A 170 7.21 -3.73 -3.92
CA SER A 170 5.77 -3.74 -3.70
C SER A 170 4.98 -3.96 -5.01
N PRO A 171 4.09 -4.96 -5.09
CA PRO A 171 3.52 -5.42 -6.35
C PRO A 171 2.57 -4.46 -7.04
N PHE A 172 1.93 -3.53 -6.32
CA PHE A 172 1.01 -2.56 -6.92
C PHE A 172 1.72 -1.30 -7.44
N ASN A 173 3.02 -1.15 -7.16
CA ASN A 173 3.84 -0.13 -7.80
C ASN A 173 4.21 -0.58 -9.22
N LYS A 174 3.96 0.27 -10.23
CA LYS A 174 4.15 -0.05 -11.65
C LYS A 174 5.59 -0.41 -11.98
N GLU A 175 6.52 0.21 -11.26
CA GLU A 175 7.97 -0.03 -11.29
C GLU A 175 8.32 -1.50 -10.99
N CYS A 176 7.45 -2.20 -10.26
CA CYS A 176 7.67 -3.58 -9.84
C CYS A 176 7.12 -4.65 -10.79
N TRP A 177 6.34 -4.26 -11.80
CA TRP A 177 5.69 -5.21 -12.71
C TRP A 177 6.67 -6.04 -13.54
N LYS A 178 7.89 -5.55 -13.76
CA LYS A 178 8.94 -6.34 -14.42
C LYS A 178 9.35 -7.60 -13.64
N TRP A 179 9.11 -7.65 -12.33
CA TRP A 179 9.38 -8.83 -11.50
C TRP A 179 8.13 -9.68 -11.27
N TRP A 180 6.97 -9.04 -11.10
CA TRP A 180 5.74 -9.71 -10.64
C TRP A 180 4.65 -9.86 -11.71
N GLY A 181 4.81 -9.21 -12.86
CA GLY A 181 3.72 -9.00 -13.82
C GLY A 181 2.76 -7.89 -13.37
N LYS A 182 1.92 -7.41 -14.31
CA LYS A 182 0.81 -6.52 -13.97
C LYS A 182 -0.26 -7.35 -13.22
N PRO A 183 -0.65 -6.99 -11.99
CA PRO A 183 -1.64 -7.74 -11.26
C PRO A 183 -3.05 -7.52 -11.84
N PHE A 184 -3.85 -8.59 -11.83
CA PHE A 184 -5.29 -8.63 -12.14
C PHE A 184 -5.74 -8.34 -13.59
N GLY A 185 -4.82 -8.17 -14.54
CA GLY A 185 -5.13 -8.02 -15.97
C GLY A 185 -4.99 -6.59 -16.48
#